data_AF-A0A8K0W6J6-F1
#
_entry.id   AF-A0A8K0W6J6-F1
#
_cell.length_a   1.000
_cell.length_b   1.000
_cell.length_c   1.000
_cell.angle_alpha   90.00
_cell.angle_beta   90.00
_cell.angle_gamma   90.00
#
_symmetry.space_group_name_H-M   'P 1'
#
loop_
_entity.id
_entity.type
_entity.pdbx_description
1 polymer ?
#
loop_
_entity_poly.entity_id
_entity_poly.type
_entity_poly.pdbx_seq_one_letter_code
_entity_poly.pdbx_strand_id
1 'polypeptide(L)'
;MSRRSNSPAPLPSPPPSDDGSYGSDDSDGSVQPPYTPQELGAMFLAFYKFLTTLHYDEASLKIPPLTGWPQITRTSPKFAHFKSDYTLEVLRHLPYFNQKPPAQFYPASELLDFTEISRETLKFYHAYDRDSEFWSTEDKVDERDVVGFSRARENGSLFYLLVKDCEIIEDLVEGSGAQSSIPVEEFFENLKEQYQTLKLIPSPGRETIYAERVPEIERRIMEEEVHAQTEDWGTYLDIQYIRQIYRDHGWPNSFRLEEASKVIDDWQEEVEKGPRRSMWWSEWFRDT
;
A
#
# COMPACT_ATOMS: atom_id res chain seq x y z
N MET A 1 -97.18 18.89 30.68
CA MET A 1 -96.94 19.51 29.37
C MET A 1 -95.43 19.56 29.11
N SER A 2 -95.02 19.08 27.94
CA SER A 2 -93.67 19.08 27.34
C SER A 2 -92.50 18.40 28.08
N ARG A 3 -92.29 17.13 27.74
CA ARG A 3 -90.98 16.46 27.74
C ARG A 3 -90.10 17.12 26.68
N ARG A 4 -88.88 17.54 27.03
CA ARG A 4 -87.80 17.80 26.07
C ARG A 4 -86.87 16.58 26.06
N SER A 5 -86.78 15.97 24.89
CA SER A 5 -85.87 14.89 24.57
C SER A 5 -84.43 15.41 24.53
N ASN A 6 -83.53 14.81 25.30
CA ASN A 6 -82.09 14.91 25.10
C ASN A 6 -81.68 13.77 24.15
N SER A 7 -81.18 14.12 22.97
CA SER A 7 -80.54 13.18 22.04
C SER A 7 -79.11 12.87 22.52
N PRO A 8 -78.66 11.61 22.46
CA PRO A 8 -77.29 11.23 22.82
C PRO A 8 -76.31 11.53 21.69
N ALA A 9 -75.09 11.94 22.05
CA ALA A 9 -73.98 12.21 21.14
C ALA A 9 -73.49 10.92 20.42
N PRO A 10 -72.99 11.01 19.18
CA PRO A 10 -72.57 9.85 18.42
C PRO A 10 -71.21 9.29 18.90
N LEU A 11 -71.12 7.96 18.95
CA LEU A 11 -69.90 7.20 19.23
C LEU A 11 -68.88 7.37 18.09
N PRO A 12 -67.56 7.45 18.39
CA PRO A 12 -66.53 7.49 17.35
C PRO A 12 -66.38 6.13 16.65
N SER A 13 -66.20 6.18 15.33
CA SER A 13 -65.97 5.04 14.45
C SER A 13 -64.66 4.30 14.78
N PRO A 14 -64.58 2.97 14.59
CA PRO A 14 -63.33 2.23 14.76
C PRO A 14 -62.32 2.58 13.66
N PRO A 15 -61.00 2.52 13.95
CA PRO A 15 -59.97 2.78 12.95
C PRO A 15 -60.00 1.71 11.84
N PRO A 16 -59.69 2.08 10.59
CA PRO A 16 -59.62 1.12 9.49
C PRO A 16 -58.45 0.15 9.69
N SER A 17 -58.71 -1.10 9.28
CA SER A 17 -57.86 -2.26 9.44
C SER A 17 -56.55 -2.15 8.68
N ASP A 18 -55.52 -2.59 9.38
CA ASP A 18 -54.15 -2.91 8.98
C ASP A 18 -54.11 -3.79 7.72
N ASP A 19 -53.80 -3.19 6.57
CA ASP A 19 -53.20 -3.88 5.43
C ASP A 19 -51.74 -3.43 5.41
N GLY A 20 -50.91 -4.24 6.07
CA GLY A 20 -49.47 -4.13 6.04
C GLY A 20 -48.97 -4.74 4.74
N SER A 21 -49.01 -3.97 3.66
CA SER A 21 -48.08 -4.18 2.55
C SER A 21 -46.71 -3.68 3.00
N TYR A 22 -46.01 -4.48 3.80
CA TYR A 22 -44.57 -4.34 3.95
C TYR A 22 -43.96 -4.71 2.60
N GLY A 23 -43.79 -3.70 1.74
CA GLY A 23 -42.77 -3.78 0.72
C GLY A 23 -41.46 -3.97 1.46
N SER A 24 -41.02 -5.22 1.57
CA SER A 24 -39.61 -5.53 1.75
C SER A 24 -38.90 -4.98 0.53
N ASP A 25 -38.56 -3.70 0.60
CA ASP A 25 -37.45 -3.16 -0.15
C ASP A 25 -36.20 -3.75 0.50
N ASP A 26 -35.98 -5.04 0.25
CA ASP A 26 -34.68 -5.69 0.36
C ASP A 26 -33.83 -5.09 -0.77
N SER A 27 -33.56 -3.78 -0.68
CA SER A 27 -32.44 -3.19 -1.37
C SER A 27 -31.23 -3.74 -0.65
N ASP A 28 -30.80 -4.93 -1.09
CA ASP A 28 -29.49 -5.52 -0.85
C ASP A 28 -28.48 -4.37 -0.87
N GLY A 29 -28.11 -3.90 0.32
CA GLY A 29 -27.34 -2.69 0.56
C GLY A 29 -25.88 -2.88 0.20
N SER A 30 -25.61 -3.59 -0.89
CA SER A 30 -24.32 -3.64 -1.53
C SER A 30 -24.02 -2.25 -2.09
N VAL A 31 -23.44 -1.41 -1.23
CA VAL A 31 -22.78 -0.19 -1.66
C VAL A 31 -21.81 -0.61 -2.76
N GLN A 32 -22.00 -0.08 -3.97
CA GLN A 32 -21.09 -0.40 -5.06
C GLN A 32 -19.71 0.15 -4.73
N PRO A 33 -18.63 -0.59 -5.04
CA PRO A 33 -17.28 -0.10 -4.84
C PRO A 33 -17.06 1.28 -5.48
N PRO A 34 -16.30 2.19 -4.84
CA PRO A 34 -16.05 3.53 -5.38
C PRO A 34 -15.39 3.51 -6.78
N TYR A 35 -14.62 2.48 -7.07
CA TYR A 35 -13.94 2.29 -8.34
C TYR A 35 -14.19 0.90 -8.92
N THR A 36 -14.29 0.84 -10.24
CA THR A 36 -14.25 -0.43 -10.98
C THR A 36 -12.87 -1.08 -10.88
N PRO A 37 -12.76 -2.40 -11.12
CA PRO A 37 -11.46 -3.09 -11.20
C PRO A 37 -10.44 -2.41 -12.14
N GLN A 38 -10.90 -1.88 -13.27
CA GLN A 38 -10.07 -1.19 -14.26
C GLN A 38 -9.60 0.18 -13.78
N GLU A 39 -10.48 0.95 -13.14
CA GLU A 39 -10.11 2.25 -12.55
C GLU A 39 -9.10 2.08 -11.42
N LEU A 40 -9.32 1.09 -10.55
CA LEU A 40 -8.39 0.75 -9.48
C LEU A 40 -7.04 0.28 -10.05
N GLY A 41 -7.06 -0.56 -11.09
CA GLY A 41 -5.87 -0.95 -11.84
C GLY A 41 -5.11 0.24 -12.45
N ALA A 42 -5.85 1.24 -12.96
CA ALA A 42 -5.26 2.45 -13.51
C ALA A 42 -4.57 3.32 -12.43
N MET A 43 -5.11 3.37 -11.21
CA MET A 43 -4.48 4.08 -10.09
C MET A 43 -3.15 3.43 -9.69
N PHE A 44 -3.13 2.10 -9.53
CA PHE A 44 -1.89 1.36 -9.28
C PHE A 44 -0.89 1.55 -10.41
N LEU A 45 -1.34 1.53 -11.68
CA LEU A 45 -0.46 1.76 -12.82
C LEU A 45 0.15 3.16 -12.84
N ALA A 46 -0.64 4.18 -12.48
CA ALA A 46 -0.14 5.55 -12.38
C ALA A 46 0.95 5.66 -11.30
N PHE A 47 0.74 5.04 -10.13
CA PHE A 47 1.75 5.01 -9.07
C PHE A 47 2.99 4.20 -9.46
N TYR A 48 2.82 3.03 -10.09
CA TYR A 48 3.96 2.20 -10.48
C TYR A 48 4.79 2.88 -11.57
N LYS A 49 4.17 3.56 -12.53
CA LYS A 49 4.89 4.41 -13.49
C LYS A 49 5.67 5.53 -12.81
N PHE A 50 5.13 6.15 -11.76
CA PHE A 50 5.89 7.09 -10.95
C PHE A 50 7.12 6.43 -10.31
N LEU A 51 7.01 5.22 -9.75
CA LEU A 51 8.18 4.50 -9.22
C LEU A 51 9.25 4.24 -10.30
N THR A 52 8.85 4.00 -11.56
CA THR A 52 9.81 3.81 -12.66
C THR A 52 10.60 5.08 -13.01
N THR A 53 10.11 6.27 -12.64
CA THR A 53 10.89 7.51 -12.82
C THR A 53 11.92 7.73 -11.72
N LEU A 54 11.91 6.89 -10.67
CA LEU A 54 12.75 7.05 -9.48
C LEU A 54 13.80 5.95 -9.39
N HIS A 55 13.36 4.69 -9.25
CA HIS A 55 14.26 3.59 -8.88
C HIS A 55 13.80 2.19 -9.30
N TYR A 56 12.59 2.05 -9.85
CA TYR A 56 12.15 0.81 -10.47
C TYR A 56 12.54 0.77 -11.96
N ASP A 57 12.87 -0.40 -12.47
CA ASP A 57 13.15 -0.59 -13.89
C ASP A 57 11.83 -0.59 -14.68
N GLU A 58 11.66 0.38 -15.59
CA GLU A 58 10.49 0.46 -16.47
C GLU A 58 10.30 -0.82 -17.30
N ALA A 59 11.39 -1.49 -17.72
CA ALA A 59 11.32 -2.72 -18.49
C ALA A 59 10.72 -3.90 -17.69
N SER A 60 10.72 -3.79 -16.36
CA SER A 60 10.16 -4.80 -15.47
C SER A 60 8.67 -4.59 -15.16
N LEU A 61 8.09 -3.45 -15.55
CA LEU A 61 6.67 -3.14 -15.36
C LEU A 61 5.79 -3.89 -16.38
N LYS A 62 5.01 -4.84 -15.88
CA LYS A 62 4.01 -5.59 -16.65
C LYS A 62 2.65 -4.90 -16.55
N ILE A 63 2.13 -4.48 -17.71
CA ILE A 63 0.80 -3.86 -17.82
C ILE A 63 -0.23 -4.92 -18.20
N PRO A 64 -1.39 -5.00 -17.52
CA PRO A 64 -2.43 -5.97 -17.83
C PRO A 64 -3.01 -5.74 -19.23
N PRO A 65 -3.43 -6.82 -19.94
CA PRO A 65 -4.29 -6.69 -21.12
C PRO A 65 -5.61 -5.99 -20.77
N LEU A 66 -6.31 -5.42 -21.76
CA LEU A 66 -7.61 -4.77 -21.53
C LEU A 66 -8.65 -5.70 -20.89
N THR A 67 -8.57 -7.00 -21.19
CA THR A 67 -9.44 -8.03 -20.61
C THR A 67 -8.91 -8.59 -19.28
N GLY A 68 -7.81 -8.06 -18.77
CA GLY A 68 -7.08 -8.55 -17.61
C GLY A 68 -6.22 -9.79 -17.86
N TRP A 69 -5.43 -10.17 -16.86
CA TRP A 69 -4.50 -11.31 -16.89
C TRP A 69 -5.23 -12.66 -17.05
N PRO A 70 -5.08 -13.39 -18.16
CA PRO A 70 -5.84 -14.62 -18.43
C PRO A 70 -5.57 -15.78 -17.45
N GLN A 71 -4.41 -15.78 -16.79
CA GLN A 71 -3.99 -16.79 -15.83
C GLN A 71 -4.58 -16.61 -14.43
N ILE A 72 -5.02 -15.40 -14.08
CA ILE A 72 -5.70 -15.12 -12.81
C ILE A 72 -7.18 -15.44 -13.03
N THR A 73 -7.60 -16.63 -12.58
CA THR A 73 -8.96 -17.15 -12.80
C THR A 73 -9.50 -17.80 -11.54
N ARG A 74 -10.83 -17.81 -11.41
CA ARG A 74 -11.55 -18.52 -10.34
C ARG A 74 -11.22 -20.01 -10.28
N THR A 75 -11.06 -20.63 -11.45
CA THR A 75 -10.75 -22.06 -11.57
C THR A 75 -9.29 -22.38 -11.27
N SER A 76 -8.42 -21.37 -11.12
CA SER A 76 -7.04 -21.57 -10.76
C SER A 76 -6.95 -22.16 -9.35
N PRO A 77 -6.36 -23.37 -9.17
CA PRO A 77 -6.17 -23.95 -7.85
C PRO A 77 -5.31 -23.11 -6.90
N LYS A 78 -4.60 -22.09 -7.43
CA LYS A 78 -3.83 -21.13 -6.65
C LYS A 78 -4.74 -20.22 -5.81
N PHE A 79 -5.84 -19.75 -6.38
CA PHE A 79 -6.73 -18.75 -5.79
C PHE A 79 -8.07 -19.30 -5.32
N ALA A 80 -8.46 -20.47 -5.81
CA ALA A 80 -9.70 -21.12 -5.45
C ALA A 80 -9.86 -21.22 -3.93
N HIS A 81 -11.00 -20.74 -3.43
CA HIS A 81 -11.43 -20.71 -2.03
C HIS A 81 -10.75 -19.66 -1.13
N PHE A 82 -9.80 -18.87 -1.63
CA PHE A 82 -9.10 -17.86 -0.82
C PHE A 82 -9.59 -16.43 -1.04
N LYS A 83 -10.08 -16.12 -2.24
CA LYS A 83 -10.51 -14.76 -2.62
C LYS A 83 -11.86 -14.79 -3.33
N SER A 84 -12.61 -13.69 -3.24
CA SER A 84 -13.91 -13.54 -3.88
C SER A 84 -13.76 -13.38 -5.41
N ASP A 85 -14.84 -13.57 -6.15
CA ASP A 85 -14.83 -13.37 -7.60
C ASP A 85 -14.48 -11.91 -7.96
N TYR A 86 -14.96 -10.95 -7.17
CA TYR A 86 -14.66 -9.53 -7.37
C TYR A 86 -13.18 -9.22 -7.15
N THR A 87 -12.59 -9.76 -6.08
CA THR A 87 -11.15 -9.63 -5.81
C THR A 87 -10.30 -10.20 -6.93
N LEU A 88 -10.68 -11.35 -7.49
CA LEU A 88 -9.97 -11.93 -8.63
C LEU A 88 -10.07 -11.05 -9.87
N GLU A 89 -11.22 -10.40 -10.09
CA GLU A 89 -11.35 -9.42 -11.17
C GLU A 89 -10.44 -8.21 -10.95
N VAL A 90 -10.34 -7.67 -9.73
CA VAL A 90 -9.38 -6.60 -9.40
C VAL A 90 -7.95 -7.03 -9.69
N LEU A 91 -7.51 -8.19 -9.19
CA LEU A 91 -6.16 -8.71 -9.44
C LEU A 91 -5.85 -8.89 -10.93
N ARG A 92 -6.84 -9.23 -11.76
CA ARG A 92 -6.65 -9.34 -13.22
C ARG A 92 -6.28 -8.00 -13.87
N HIS A 93 -6.63 -6.87 -13.28
CA HIS A 93 -6.40 -5.53 -13.83
C HIS A 93 -5.30 -4.77 -13.08
N LEU A 94 -4.62 -5.36 -12.09
CA LEU A 94 -3.46 -4.72 -11.48
C LEU A 94 -2.19 -4.92 -12.35
N PRO A 95 -1.31 -3.90 -12.41
CA PRO A 95 0.03 -4.05 -12.94
C PRO A 95 0.96 -4.75 -11.93
N TYR A 96 2.05 -5.32 -12.42
CA TYR A 96 3.03 -6.02 -11.58
C TYR A 96 4.46 -5.75 -12.04
N PHE A 97 5.42 -5.89 -11.12
CA PHE A 97 6.84 -5.86 -11.43
C PHE A 97 7.43 -7.27 -11.39
N ASN A 98 8.31 -7.60 -12.33
CA ASN A 98 9.12 -8.83 -12.29
C ASN A 98 10.62 -8.56 -12.08
N GLN A 99 10.94 -7.40 -11.51
CA GLN A 99 12.31 -6.98 -11.25
C GLN A 99 13.04 -7.99 -10.36
N LYS A 100 14.31 -8.28 -10.69
CA LYS A 100 15.19 -9.16 -9.92
C LYS A 100 16.56 -8.49 -9.73
N PRO A 101 17.05 -8.33 -8.49
CA PRO A 101 16.34 -8.59 -7.22
C PRO A 101 15.12 -7.64 -7.05
N PRO A 102 14.14 -8.00 -6.21
CA PRO A 102 12.99 -7.13 -5.94
C PRO A 102 13.43 -5.76 -5.42
N ALA A 103 12.87 -4.69 -6.00
CA ALA A 103 12.96 -3.36 -5.43
C ALA A 103 11.95 -3.19 -4.28
N GLN A 104 12.23 -2.20 -3.42
CA GLN A 104 11.38 -1.83 -2.32
C GLN A 104 10.62 -0.55 -2.66
N PHE A 105 9.30 -0.53 -2.47
CA PHE A 105 8.49 0.70 -2.62
C PHE A 105 8.27 1.42 -1.27
N TYR A 106 8.64 0.74 -0.18
CA TYR A 106 8.59 1.22 1.19
C TYR A 106 9.65 0.44 1.98
N PRO A 107 10.21 0.95 3.11
CA PRO A 107 11.23 0.27 3.88
C PRO A 107 10.92 -1.20 4.11
N ALA A 108 11.89 -2.06 3.76
CA ALA A 108 11.79 -3.51 3.90
C ALA A 108 10.52 -4.15 3.28
N SER A 109 9.88 -3.47 2.32
CA SER A 109 8.58 -3.86 1.75
C SER A 109 8.64 -3.92 0.22
N GLU A 110 8.37 -5.08 -0.33
CA GLU A 110 8.45 -5.41 -1.76
C GLU A 110 7.04 -5.59 -2.35
N LEU A 111 6.84 -5.24 -3.62
CA LEU A 111 5.56 -5.45 -4.30
C LEU A 111 5.40 -6.92 -4.75
N LEU A 112 4.20 -7.49 -4.59
CA LEU A 112 3.89 -8.86 -5.01
C LEU A 112 3.43 -8.94 -6.48
N ASP A 113 4.01 -9.87 -7.25
CA ASP A 113 3.53 -10.24 -8.59
C ASP A 113 2.57 -11.43 -8.50
N PHE A 114 1.25 -11.17 -8.52
CA PHE A 114 0.23 -12.23 -8.47
C PHE A 114 0.15 -13.07 -9.75
N THR A 115 0.78 -12.66 -10.85
CA THR A 115 0.88 -13.50 -12.06
C THR A 115 1.86 -14.64 -11.86
N GLU A 116 2.90 -14.44 -11.05
CA GLU A 116 3.97 -15.40 -10.79
C GLU A 116 3.94 -15.98 -9.36
N ILE A 117 3.12 -15.43 -8.47
CA ILE A 117 3.08 -15.84 -7.05
C ILE A 117 2.90 -17.36 -6.90
N SER A 118 3.69 -17.93 -5.99
CA SER A 118 3.62 -19.34 -5.64
C SER A 118 2.38 -19.62 -4.79
N ARG A 119 1.90 -20.87 -4.81
CA ARG A 119 0.77 -21.27 -3.99
C ARG A 119 1.16 -21.29 -2.50
N GLU A 120 2.41 -21.59 -2.21
CA GLU A 120 2.98 -21.64 -0.88
C GLU A 120 3.01 -20.24 -0.25
N THR A 121 3.43 -19.23 -1.01
CA THR A 121 3.39 -17.82 -0.59
C THR A 121 1.95 -17.37 -0.32
N LEU A 122 1.01 -17.67 -1.23
CA LEU A 122 -0.40 -17.36 -1.00
C LEU A 122 -0.96 -18.03 0.25
N LYS A 123 -0.61 -19.29 0.51
CA LYS A 123 -1.04 -20.01 1.72
C LYS A 123 -0.45 -19.41 2.99
N PHE A 124 0.81 -18.97 2.94
CA PHE A 124 1.46 -18.32 4.08
C PHE A 124 0.71 -17.04 4.47
N TYR A 125 0.48 -16.14 3.51
CA TYR A 125 -0.28 -14.92 3.76
C TYR A 125 -1.72 -15.21 4.15
N HIS A 126 -2.42 -16.12 3.47
CA HIS A 126 -3.77 -16.50 3.88
C HIS A 126 -3.82 -17.05 5.32
N ALA A 127 -2.82 -17.82 5.76
CA ALA A 127 -2.79 -18.32 7.12
C ALA A 127 -2.56 -17.19 8.13
N TYR A 128 -1.71 -16.22 7.77
CA TYR A 128 -1.46 -15.02 8.57
C TYR A 128 -2.71 -14.13 8.66
N ASP A 129 -3.38 -13.88 7.53
CA ASP A 129 -4.54 -13.00 7.41
C ASP A 129 -5.80 -13.56 8.10
N ARG A 130 -5.94 -14.89 8.18
CA ARG A 130 -7.15 -15.55 8.72
C ARG A 130 -7.45 -15.18 10.17
N ASP A 131 -6.40 -14.97 10.96
CA ASP A 131 -6.54 -14.63 12.37
C ASP A 131 -6.61 -13.11 12.60
N SER A 132 -6.58 -12.32 11.52
CA SER A 132 -6.67 -10.86 11.53
C SER A 132 -8.09 -10.37 11.24
N GLU A 133 -8.43 -9.22 11.81
CA GLU A 133 -9.65 -8.51 11.46
C GLU A 133 -9.31 -7.27 10.63
N PHE A 134 -9.93 -7.16 9.46
CA PHE A 134 -9.77 -6.01 8.58
C PHE A 134 -11.01 -5.12 8.66
N TRP A 135 -10.78 -3.83 8.88
CA TRP A 135 -11.83 -2.83 9.05
C TRP A 135 -11.58 -1.69 8.06
N SER A 136 -12.60 -1.37 7.25
CA SER A 136 -12.64 -0.14 6.45
C SER A 136 -13.08 1.04 7.33
N THR A 137 -13.23 2.24 6.77
CA THR A 137 -13.86 3.35 7.48
C THR A 137 -15.35 3.12 7.78
N GLU A 138 -15.99 2.22 7.05
CA GLU A 138 -17.44 1.95 7.15
C GLU A 138 -17.74 0.74 8.04
N ASP A 139 -17.17 -0.43 7.73
CA ASP A 139 -17.46 -1.70 8.43
C ASP A 139 -16.32 -2.74 8.28
N LYS A 140 -16.48 -3.87 8.98
CA LYS A 140 -15.62 -5.06 8.88
C LYS A 140 -15.65 -5.63 7.47
N VAL A 141 -14.47 -5.93 6.93
CA VAL A 141 -14.29 -6.47 5.57
C VAL A 141 -14.15 -8.00 5.62
N ASP A 142 -14.78 -8.70 4.67
CA ASP A 142 -14.59 -10.14 4.46
C ASP A 142 -13.14 -10.40 4.00
N GLU A 143 -12.43 -11.34 4.64
CA GLU A 143 -11.03 -11.70 4.33
C GLU A 143 -10.79 -12.07 2.85
N ARG A 144 -11.85 -12.50 2.14
CA ARG A 144 -11.81 -12.84 0.71
C ARG A 144 -11.80 -11.59 -0.19
N ASP A 145 -12.19 -10.45 0.36
CA ASP A 145 -12.19 -9.11 -0.25
C ASP A 145 -10.98 -8.26 0.20
N VAL A 146 -10.00 -8.87 0.86
CA VAL A 146 -8.74 -8.25 1.24
C VAL A 146 -7.59 -8.81 0.40
N VAL A 147 -6.63 -7.99 -0.02
CA VAL A 147 -5.45 -8.42 -0.77
C VAL A 147 -4.19 -7.79 -0.21
N GLY A 148 -3.31 -8.59 0.42
CA GLY A 148 -1.95 -8.17 0.71
C GLY A 148 -1.17 -7.99 -0.60
N PHE A 149 -0.78 -6.76 -0.95
CA PHE A 149 -0.06 -6.47 -2.20
C PHE A 149 1.44 -6.22 -1.98
N SER A 150 1.90 -6.22 -0.72
CA SER A 150 3.31 -6.21 -0.38
C SER A 150 3.76 -7.48 0.34
N ARG A 151 5.07 -7.72 0.28
CA ARG A 151 5.80 -8.63 1.15
C ARG A 151 6.73 -7.81 2.04
N ALA A 152 6.54 -7.93 3.35
CA ALA A 152 7.46 -7.38 4.33
C ALA A 152 8.62 -8.35 4.63
N ARG A 153 9.81 -7.80 4.87
CA ARG A 153 10.91 -8.46 5.59
C ARG A 153 10.75 -8.18 7.09
N GLU A 154 11.71 -8.60 7.93
CA GLU A 154 11.61 -8.58 9.40
C GLU A 154 11.11 -7.25 9.99
N ASN A 155 11.56 -6.11 9.44
CA ASN A 155 11.19 -4.76 9.90
C ASN A 155 10.31 -3.98 8.91
N GLY A 156 9.71 -4.66 7.92
CA GLY A 156 8.88 -4.04 6.89
C GLY A 156 7.42 -3.89 7.28
N SER A 157 6.64 -3.31 6.37
CA SER A 157 5.20 -3.17 6.49
C SER A 157 4.47 -4.05 5.46
N LEU A 158 3.42 -4.72 5.92
CA LEU A 158 2.46 -5.38 5.04
C LEU A 158 1.40 -4.37 4.64
N PHE A 159 1.10 -4.29 3.36
CA PHE A 159 0.07 -3.41 2.83
C PHE A 159 -1.05 -4.23 2.22
N TYR A 160 -2.27 -3.96 2.67
CA TYR A 160 -3.48 -4.63 2.25
C TYR A 160 -4.39 -3.68 1.51
N LEU A 161 -4.94 -4.13 0.38
CA LEU A 161 -6.00 -3.48 -0.36
C LEU A 161 -7.35 -4.09 0.05
N LEU A 162 -8.24 -3.26 0.58
CA LEU A 162 -9.65 -3.59 0.81
C LEU A 162 -10.39 -3.35 -0.51
N VAL A 163 -10.68 -4.41 -1.26
CA VAL A 163 -11.02 -4.26 -2.69
C VAL A 163 -12.39 -3.62 -2.93
N LYS A 164 -13.34 -3.80 -2.01
CA LYS A 164 -14.69 -3.23 -2.15
C LYS A 164 -14.73 -1.77 -1.71
N ASP A 165 -14.03 -1.44 -0.64
CA ASP A 165 -14.00 -0.09 -0.09
C ASP A 165 -12.98 0.81 -0.82
N CYS A 166 -12.07 0.20 -1.59
CA CYS A 166 -10.97 0.89 -2.29
C CYS A 166 -10.07 1.67 -1.34
N GLU A 167 -9.70 1.01 -0.24
CA GLU A 167 -8.85 1.55 0.82
C GLU A 167 -7.61 0.67 1.03
N ILE A 168 -6.55 1.26 1.57
CA ILE A 168 -5.30 0.59 1.90
C ILE A 168 -5.07 0.64 3.41
N ILE A 169 -4.65 -0.48 3.96
CA ILE A 169 -4.20 -0.64 5.34
C ILE A 169 -2.69 -0.92 5.33
N GLU A 170 -1.95 -0.21 6.19
CA GLU A 170 -0.59 -0.57 6.58
C GLU A 170 -0.64 -1.39 7.88
N ASP A 171 -0.12 -2.60 7.87
CA ASP A 171 0.07 -3.45 9.05
C ASP A 171 1.56 -3.63 9.34
N LEU A 172 1.97 -3.21 10.53
CA LEU A 172 3.36 -3.30 10.95
C LEU A 172 3.63 -4.72 11.48
N VAL A 173 4.63 -5.39 10.91
CA VAL A 173 5.03 -6.75 11.34
C VAL A 173 5.37 -6.79 12.85
N GLU A 174 5.83 -5.65 13.42
CA GLU A 174 6.15 -5.50 14.84
C GLU A 174 4.97 -5.00 15.72
N GLY A 175 3.83 -5.69 15.66
CA GLY A 175 2.90 -5.79 16.80
C GLY A 175 2.19 -4.50 17.25
N SER A 176 2.15 -3.46 16.42
CA SER A 176 1.42 -2.21 16.71
C SER A 176 -0.04 -2.20 16.24
N GLY A 177 -0.47 -3.29 15.60
CA GLY A 177 -1.80 -3.41 15.00
C GLY A 177 -1.89 -2.66 13.68
N ALA A 178 -2.81 -3.10 12.83
CA ALA A 178 -3.10 -2.46 11.55
C ALA A 178 -3.47 -0.98 11.77
N GLN A 179 -2.85 -0.09 10.99
CA GLN A 179 -3.25 1.30 10.93
C GLN A 179 -4.67 1.44 10.37
N SER A 180 -5.32 2.56 10.65
CA SER A 180 -6.58 2.91 10.01
C SER A 180 -6.45 2.83 8.49
N SER A 181 -7.48 2.30 7.83
CA SER A 181 -7.55 2.29 6.38
C SER A 181 -7.65 3.72 5.85
N ILE A 182 -7.08 3.97 4.68
CA ILE A 182 -7.23 5.23 3.95
C ILE A 182 -7.54 4.97 2.47
N PRO A 183 -8.25 5.86 1.76
CA PRO A 183 -8.53 5.69 0.35
C PRO A 183 -7.27 5.47 -0.49
N VAL A 184 -7.35 4.59 -1.50
CA VAL A 184 -6.22 4.23 -2.38
C VAL A 184 -5.56 5.46 -3.01
N GLU A 185 -6.36 6.44 -3.45
CA GLU A 185 -5.85 7.69 -4.02
C GLU A 185 -5.00 8.48 -3.01
N GLU A 186 -5.52 8.66 -1.80
CA GLU A 186 -4.83 9.38 -0.72
C GLU A 186 -3.53 8.67 -0.33
N PHE A 187 -3.56 7.34 -0.23
CA PHE A 187 -2.37 6.53 0.05
C PHE A 187 -1.26 6.75 -0.99
N PHE A 188 -1.59 6.67 -2.28
CA PHE A 188 -0.58 6.86 -3.32
C PHE A 188 -0.10 8.29 -3.45
N GLU A 189 -0.96 9.29 -3.25
CA GLU A 189 -0.52 10.70 -3.23
C GLU A 189 0.41 10.99 -2.05
N ASN A 190 0.11 10.47 -0.84
CA ASN A 190 1.01 10.58 0.31
C ASN A 190 2.37 9.90 0.05
N LEU A 191 2.38 8.68 -0.51
CA LEU A 191 3.64 8.01 -0.86
C LEU A 191 4.45 8.80 -1.92
N LYS A 192 3.78 9.34 -2.95
CA LYS A 192 4.45 10.21 -3.93
C LYS A 192 5.06 11.43 -3.27
N GLU A 193 4.33 12.10 -2.38
CA GLU A 193 4.84 13.24 -1.62
C GLU A 193 6.07 12.85 -0.79
N GLN A 194 6.00 11.73 -0.07
CA GLN A 194 7.12 11.24 0.75
C GLN A 194 8.37 10.97 -0.08
N TYR A 195 8.22 10.41 -1.29
CA TYR A 195 9.33 10.28 -2.24
C TYR A 195 9.84 11.65 -2.70
N GLN A 196 8.96 12.53 -3.20
CA GLN A 196 9.35 13.85 -3.72
C GLN A 196 10.09 14.72 -2.68
N THR A 197 9.70 14.58 -1.42
CA THR A 197 10.31 15.26 -0.26
C THR A 197 11.47 14.50 0.37
N LEU A 198 11.83 13.32 -0.16
CA LEU A 198 12.89 12.47 0.38
C LEU A 198 12.68 12.11 1.87
N LYS A 199 11.42 12.00 2.30
CA LYS A 199 11.03 11.27 3.51
C LYS A 199 11.16 9.77 3.29
N LEU A 200 10.87 9.32 2.07
CA LEU A 200 11.27 8.02 1.55
C LEU A 200 12.42 8.23 0.56
N ILE A 201 13.60 7.72 0.92
CA ILE A 201 14.79 7.80 0.07
C ILE A 201 14.99 6.40 -0.51
N PRO A 202 14.70 6.18 -1.81
CA PRO A 202 14.95 4.88 -2.41
C PRO A 202 16.45 4.60 -2.39
N SER A 203 16.83 3.33 -2.34
CA SER A 203 18.23 2.94 -2.38
C SER A 203 18.30 1.60 -3.11
N PRO A 204 18.43 1.60 -4.45
CA PRO A 204 18.45 0.36 -5.22
C PRO A 204 19.49 -0.64 -4.71
N GLY A 205 19.08 -1.90 -4.59
CA GLY A 205 19.93 -2.96 -4.02
C GLY A 205 20.06 -2.90 -2.49
N ARG A 206 19.41 -1.94 -1.82
CA ARG A 206 19.44 -1.71 -0.37
C ARG A 206 18.04 -1.44 0.16
N GLU A 207 17.95 -1.28 1.47
CA GLU A 207 16.71 -0.86 2.11
C GLU A 207 16.37 0.59 1.79
N THR A 208 15.09 0.87 1.49
CA THR A 208 14.59 2.25 1.37
C THR A 208 14.66 2.93 2.73
N ILE A 209 15.30 4.10 2.79
CA ILE A 209 15.47 4.82 4.06
C ILE A 209 14.19 5.61 4.37
N TYR A 210 13.65 5.42 5.57
CA TYR A 210 12.57 6.24 6.09
C TYR A 210 13.11 7.35 7.00
N ALA A 211 13.03 8.57 6.50
CA ALA A 211 13.63 9.76 7.09
C ALA A 211 12.57 10.78 7.58
N GLU A 212 11.37 10.32 7.92
CA GLU A 212 10.27 11.16 8.45
C GLU A 212 10.70 11.96 9.69
N ARG A 213 11.52 11.36 10.56
CA ARG A 213 11.97 11.97 11.81
C ARG A 213 13.23 12.84 11.64
N VAL A 214 13.72 13.02 10.42
CA VAL A 214 14.93 13.80 10.12
C VAL A 214 14.52 15.05 9.35
N PRO A 215 14.44 16.23 9.99
CA PRO A 215 14.12 17.48 9.31
C PRO A 215 15.16 17.78 8.23
N GLU A 216 14.77 18.12 7.01
CA GLU A 216 15.71 18.48 5.93
C GLU A 216 16.42 19.81 6.26
N ILE A 217 17.72 19.91 5.96
CA ILE A 217 18.51 21.13 6.15
C ILE A 217 18.94 21.68 4.79
N GLU A 218 18.88 23.00 4.62
CA GLU A 218 19.24 23.66 3.36
C GLU A 218 20.75 23.89 3.20
N ARG A 219 21.53 23.75 4.29
CA ARG A 219 22.97 23.99 4.23
C ARG A 219 23.66 22.93 3.39
N ARG A 220 24.69 23.34 2.66
CA ARG A 220 25.62 22.38 2.05
C ARG A 220 26.34 21.59 3.16
N ILE A 221 26.37 20.29 3.01
CA ILE A 221 27.17 19.37 3.81
C ILE A 221 28.42 19.02 3.00
N MET A 222 29.58 19.26 3.59
CA MET A 222 30.86 18.86 3.01
C MET A 222 31.13 17.38 3.32
N GLU A 223 31.77 16.68 2.39
CA GLU A 223 32.07 15.25 2.54
C GLU A 223 32.96 15.00 3.77
N GLU A 224 33.89 15.91 4.06
CA GLU A 224 34.77 15.85 5.22
C GLU A 224 34.01 15.92 6.56
N GLU A 225 32.88 16.65 6.61
CA GLU A 225 32.03 16.69 7.81
C GLU A 225 31.41 15.32 8.09
N VAL A 226 31.00 14.62 7.03
CA VAL A 226 30.36 13.31 7.11
C VAL A 226 31.38 12.25 7.51
N HIS A 227 32.59 12.31 6.96
CA HIS A 227 33.71 11.40 7.29
C HIS A 227 34.29 11.63 8.68
N ALA A 228 34.18 12.85 9.22
CA ALA A 228 34.67 13.17 10.57
C ALA A 228 33.81 12.58 11.70
N GLN A 229 32.63 12.03 11.39
CA GLN A 229 31.76 11.38 12.37
C GLN A 229 32.42 10.14 12.97
N THR A 230 32.12 9.87 14.24
CA THR A 230 32.65 8.71 14.97
C THR A 230 31.60 7.64 15.24
N GLU A 231 30.34 8.02 15.11
CA GLU A 231 29.16 7.20 15.24
C GLU A 231 29.03 6.26 14.04
N ASP A 232 28.33 5.15 14.24
CA ASP A 232 28.05 4.21 13.15
C ASP A 232 27.19 4.88 12.06
N TRP A 233 27.09 4.22 10.89
CA TRP A 233 26.26 4.71 9.79
C TRP A 233 24.81 4.94 10.24
N GLY A 234 24.15 5.93 9.65
CA GLY A 234 22.72 6.19 9.80
C GLY A 234 22.42 7.38 10.69
N THR A 235 23.42 8.25 10.88
CA THR A 235 23.19 9.51 11.59
C THR A 235 22.32 10.44 10.76
N TYR A 236 21.81 11.48 11.40
CA TYR A 236 21.09 12.53 10.67
C TYR A 236 21.98 13.18 9.61
N LEU A 237 23.28 13.31 9.83
CA LEU A 237 24.18 13.91 8.85
C LEU A 237 24.35 13.00 7.61
N ASP A 238 24.42 11.68 7.81
CA ASP A 238 24.50 10.71 6.71
C ASP A 238 23.24 10.78 5.82
N ILE A 239 22.06 10.78 6.44
CA ILE A 239 20.76 10.86 5.73
C ILE A 239 20.68 12.17 4.93
N GLN A 240 21.11 13.28 5.51
CA GLN A 240 21.05 14.59 4.86
C GLN A 240 22.05 14.70 3.71
N TYR A 241 23.22 14.07 3.85
CA TYR A 241 24.20 14.00 2.77
C TYR A 241 23.67 13.19 1.59
N ILE A 242 22.99 12.05 1.85
CA ILE A 242 22.30 11.30 0.81
C ILE A 242 21.23 12.17 0.13
N ARG A 243 20.37 12.86 0.89
CA ARG A 243 19.37 13.77 0.30
C ARG A 243 20.01 14.81 -0.62
N GLN A 244 21.11 15.42 -0.16
CA GLN A 244 21.86 16.38 -0.94
C GLN A 244 22.35 15.78 -2.27
N ILE A 245 22.93 14.57 -2.26
CA ILE A 245 23.34 13.88 -3.49
C ILE A 245 22.12 13.70 -4.41
N TYR A 246 20.98 13.23 -3.91
CA TYR A 246 19.78 13.04 -4.74
C TYR A 246 19.32 14.35 -5.39
N ARG A 247 19.30 15.44 -4.63
CA ARG A 247 18.94 16.79 -5.12
C ARG A 247 19.93 17.28 -6.18
N ASP A 248 21.24 17.15 -5.94
CA ASP A 248 22.30 17.51 -6.91
C ASP A 248 22.16 16.72 -8.23
N HIS A 249 21.65 15.49 -8.13
CA HIS A 249 21.39 14.61 -9.26
C HIS A 249 19.99 14.74 -9.86
N GLY A 250 19.24 15.81 -9.51
CA GLY A 250 18.01 16.21 -10.19
C GLY A 250 16.72 15.67 -9.59
N TRP A 251 16.75 15.17 -8.35
CA TRP A 251 15.55 14.67 -7.67
C TRP A 251 14.47 15.76 -7.45
N PRO A 252 13.18 15.46 -7.67
CA PRO A 252 12.63 14.20 -8.20
C PRO A 252 12.46 14.18 -9.73
N ASN A 253 12.46 15.34 -10.39
CA ASN A 253 11.92 15.47 -11.76
C ASN A 253 12.89 15.09 -12.89
N SER A 254 14.18 15.11 -12.64
CA SER A 254 15.23 14.83 -13.64
C SER A 254 16.34 14.01 -13.00
N PHE A 255 15.92 13.05 -12.18
CA PHE A 255 16.81 12.26 -11.35
C PHE A 255 17.68 11.34 -12.22
N ARG A 256 18.99 11.45 -12.04
CA ARG A 256 19.99 10.62 -12.71
C ARG A 256 20.41 9.52 -11.75
N LEU A 257 19.61 8.45 -11.72
CA LEU A 257 19.74 7.36 -10.75
C LEU A 257 21.15 6.76 -10.75
N GLU A 258 21.68 6.38 -11.91
CA GLU A 258 22.96 5.69 -12.00
C GLU A 258 24.13 6.59 -11.53
N GLU A 259 24.06 7.89 -11.82
CA GLU A 259 25.06 8.85 -11.34
C GLU A 259 24.99 9.04 -9.83
N ALA A 260 23.78 9.20 -9.28
CA ALA A 260 23.57 9.36 -7.84
C ALA A 260 24.00 8.10 -7.08
N SER A 261 23.59 6.92 -7.55
CA SER A 261 23.98 5.62 -7.00
C SER A 261 25.50 5.47 -6.97
N LYS A 262 26.19 5.82 -8.06
CA LYS A 262 27.65 5.76 -8.11
C LYS A 262 28.30 6.64 -7.03
N VAL A 263 27.84 7.88 -6.86
CA VAL A 263 28.39 8.79 -5.83
C VAL A 263 28.19 8.21 -4.42
N ILE A 264 27.03 7.60 -4.16
CA ILE A 264 26.73 6.98 -2.87
C ILE A 264 27.60 5.75 -2.65
N ASP A 265 27.78 4.91 -3.66
CA ASP A 265 28.61 3.71 -3.60
C ASP A 265 30.07 4.08 -3.32
N ASP A 266 30.62 5.04 -4.08
CA ASP A 266 31.99 5.54 -3.90
C ASP A 266 32.17 6.14 -2.48
N TRP A 267 31.20 6.92 -2.00
CA TRP A 267 31.22 7.48 -0.64
C TRP A 267 31.17 6.39 0.44
N GLN A 268 30.34 5.37 0.25
CA GLN A 268 30.19 4.27 1.20
C GLN A 268 31.43 3.38 1.28
N GLU A 269 32.07 3.08 0.15
CA GLU A 269 33.32 2.32 0.15
C GLU A 269 34.41 2.98 1.00
N GLU A 270 34.45 4.32 1.03
CA GLU A 270 35.37 5.06 1.89
C GLU A 270 34.96 5.00 3.38
N VAL A 271 33.66 5.07 3.68
CA VAL A 271 33.16 4.90 5.06
C VAL A 271 33.48 3.50 5.60
N GLU A 272 33.36 2.46 4.78
CA GLU A 272 33.66 1.07 5.15
C GLU A 272 35.15 0.79 5.40
N LYS A 273 36.04 1.50 4.71
CA LYS A 273 37.49 1.47 4.99
C LYS A 273 37.84 2.19 6.30
N GLY A 274 36.94 3.04 6.79
CA GLY A 274 37.09 3.83 8.00
C GLY A 274 36.75 3.07 9.30
N PRO A 275 36.85 3.76 10.45
CA PRO A 275 36.55 3.16 11.76
C PRO A 275 35.04 3.03 12.04
N ARG A 276 34.16 3.64 11.22
CA ARG A 276 32.71 3.63 11.40
C ARG A 276 32.16 2.26 10.98
N ARG A 277 31.37 1.58 11.82
CA ARG A 277 30.73 0.32 11.39
C ARG A 277 29.57 0.63 10.44
N SER A 278 29.64 0.01 9.28
CA SER A 278 28.56 -0.09 8.30
C SER A 278 27.54 -1.12 8.79
N MET A 279 26.81 -0.83 9.87
CA MET A 279 25.96 -1.82 10.57
C MET A 279 24.70 -2.23 9.79
N TRP A 280 24.53 -1.71 8.56
CA TRP A 280 23.39 -1.98 7.69
C TRP A 280 23.72 -2.89 6.49
N TRP A 281 24.96 -3.37 6.36
CA TRP A 281 25.49 -3.74 5.05
C TRP A 281 25.91 -5.19 4.81
N SER A 282 25.83 -6.10 5.79
CA SER A 282 26.60 -7.34 5.63
C SER A 282 25.99 -8.67 6.07
N GLU A 283 24.67 -8.87 6.14
CA GLU A 283 24.15 -10.24 6.36
C GLU A 283 22.95 -10.70 5.51
N TRP A 284 22.23 -9.82 4.79
CA TRP A 284 20.94 -10.22 4.21
C TRP A 284 20.90 -10.44 2.69
N PHE A 285 21.91 -10.01 1.93
CA PHE A 285 21.94 -10.15 0.46
C PHE A 285 22.75 -11.34 -0.06
N ARG A 286 23.28 -12.21 0.82
CA ARG A 286 24.10 -13.35 0.38
C ARG A 286 23.31 -14.62 0.02
N ASP A 287 22.05 -14.74 0.44
CA ASP A 287 21.25 -15.95 0.21
C ASP A 287 19.86 -15.61 -0.36
N THR A 288 19.80 -15.22 -1.63
CA THR A 288 18.60 -15.42 -2.49
C THR A 288 19.01 -15.81 -3.90
#